data_AF-A0A158CY98-F1
#
_entry.id   AF-A0A158CY98-F1
#
_cell.length_a   1.000
_cell.length_b   1.000
_cell.length_c   1.000
_cell.angle_alpha   90.00
_cell.angle_beta   90.00
_cell.angle_gamma   90.00
#
_symmetry.space_group_name_H-M   'P 1'
#
loop_
_entity.id
_entity.type
_entity.pdbx_description
1 polymer ?
#
loop_
_entity_poly.entity_id
_entity_poly.type
_entity_poly.pdbx_seq_one_letter_code
_entity_poly.pdbx_strand_id
1 'polypeptide(L)' 'MSHLNLEPNIADMDAFYERLIDTHNGLSEADSQMVNAKLVLLLANHIGDMDVLTQAFAKARLGLAAEVPCGDVQ' A
#
# COMPACT_ATOMS: atom_id res chain seq x y z
N MET A 1 -16.06 3.28 15.66
CA MET A 1 -15.86 2.18 14.69
C MET A 1 -15.43 2.81 13.39
N SER A 2 -14.13 3.04 13.21
CA SER A 2 -13.60 3.47 11.93
C SER A 2 -13.52 2.25 11.02
N HIS A 3 -14.12 2.32 9.85
CA HIS A 3 -14.04 1.27 8.84
C HIS A 3 -12.94 1.63 7.84
N LEU A 4 -12.23 0.64 7.31
CA LEU A 4 -11.24 0.86 6.27
C LEU A 4 -11.91 1.44 5.01
N ASN A 5 -11.52 2.64 4.60
CA ASN A 5 -12.00 3.21 3.34
C ASN A 5 -11.24 2.57 2.16
N LEU A 6 -11.99 2.03 1.20
CA LEU A 6 -11.46 1.42 -0.03
C LEU A 6 -11.77 2.27 -1.27
N GLU A 7 -12.52 3.35 -1.08
CA GLU A 7 -12.87 4.27 -2.15
C GLU A 7 -11.71 5.24 -2.40
N PRO A 8 -11.57 5.75 -3.64
CA PRO A 8 -10.59 6.78 -3.94
C PRO A 8 -10.88 8.05 -3.12
N ASN A 9 -10.13 8.22 -2.04
CA ASN A 9 -10.26 9.36 -1.12
C ASN A 9 -9.21 10.47 -1.38
N ILE A 10 -8.31 10.25 -2.34
CA ILE A 10 -7.32 11.23 -2.76
C ILE A 10 -7.91 12.05 -3.90
N ALA A 11 -8.03 13.35 -3.71
CA ALA A 11 -8.63 14.27 -4.70
C ALA A 11 -7.86 14.29 -6.03
N ASP A 12 -6.54 14.13 -5.97
CA ASP A 12 -5.66 14.14 -7.13
C ASP A 12 -4.75 12.91 -7.12
N MET A 13 -5.25 11.81 -7.70
CA MET A 13 -4.50 10.56 -7.79
C MET A 13 -3.26 10.69 -8.66
N ASP A 14 -3.32 11.52 -9.71
CA ASP A 14 -2.22 11.71 -10.66
C ASP A 14 -1.03 12.38 -9.98
N ALA A 15 -1.28 13.50 -9.29
CA ALA A 15 -0.25 14.19 -8.51
C ALA A 15 0.32 13.30 -7.39
N PHE A 16 -0.49 12.42 -6.78
CA PHE A 16 0.02 11.46 -5.80
C PHE A 16 0.99 10.45 -6.44
N TYR A 17 0.64 9.87 -7.59
CA TYR A 17 1.50 8.93 -8.30
C TYR A 17 2.81 9.58 -8.76
N GLU A 18 2.77 10.79 -9.30
CA GLU A 18 3.99 11.52 -9.66
C GLU A 18 4.92 11.69 -8.47
N ARG A 19 4.39 12.09 -7.31
CA ARG A 19 5.18 12.28 -6.09
C ARG A 19 5.72 10.97 -5.53
N LEU A 20 4.97 9.88 -5.67
CA LEU A 20 5.45 8.56 -5.29
C LEU A 20 6.62 8.14 -6.18
N ILE A 21 6.52 8.30 -7.50
CA ILE A 21 7.59 7.96 -8.44
C ILE A 21 8.84 8.81 -8.18
N ASP A 22 8.67 10.12 -7.99
CA ASP A 22 9.75 11.05 -7.67
C ASP A 22 10.50 10.65 -6.39
N THR A 23 9.75 10.25 -5.35
CA THR A 23 10.33 9.79 -4.07
C THR A 23 11.21 8.55 -4.24
N HIS A 24 10.93 7.71 -5.23
CA HIS A 24 11.72 6.51 -5.53
C HIS A 24 12.79 6.73 -6.61
N ASN A 25 12.82 7.90 -7.24
CA ASN A 25 13.75 8.19 -8.32
C ASN A 25 15.20 8.23 -7.79
N GLY A 26 16.09 7.48 -8.43
CA GLY A 26 17.50 7.40 -8.05
C GLY A 26 17.79 6.48 -6.85
N LEU A 27 16.79 5.77 -6.30
CA LEU A 27 17.00 4.78 -5.25
C LEU A 27 17.29 3.39 -5.82
N SER A 28 18.09 2.61 -5.10
CA SER A 28 18.21 1.17 -5.35
C SER A 28 16.91 0.45 -4.96
N GLU A 29 16.69 -0.76 -5.47
CA GLU A 29 15.51 -1.58 -5.12
C GLU A 29 15.40 -1.79 -3.60
N ALA A 30 16.52 -2.02 -2.92
CA ALA A 30 16.54 -2.19 -1.47
C ALA A 30 16.15 -0.90 -0.71
N ASP A 31 16.62 0.26 -1.17
CA ASP A 31 16.27 1.55 -0.58
C ASP A 31 14.80 1.91 -0.85
N SER A 32 14.33 1.61 -2.06
CA SER A 32 12.92 1.75 -2.45
C SER A 32 11.99 0.93 -1.55
N GLN A 33 12.35 -0.33 -1.27
CA GLN A 33 11.62 -1.16 -0.32
C GLN A 33 11.64 -0.58 1.10
N MET A 34 12.78 -0.05 1.55
CA MET A 34 12.89 0.57 2.86
C MET A 34 12.04 1.85 2.97
N VAL A 35 11.98 2.67 1.92
CA VAL A 35 11.09 3.84 1.84
C VAL A 35 9.64 3.40 1.94
N ASN A 36 9.23 2.38 1.19
CA ASN A 36 7.88 1.84 1.24
C ASN A 36 7.51 1.33 2.64
N ALA A 37 8.39 0.58 3.30
CA ALA A 37 8.16 0.10 4.66
C ALA A 37 7.97 1.26 5.66
N LYS A 38 8.81 2.30 5.56
CA LYS A 38 8.69 3.51 6.39
C LYS A 38 7.39 4.27 6.10
N LEU A 39 7.01 4.40 4.84
CA LEU A 39 5.78 5.07 4.43
C LEU A 39 4.55 4.38 5.03
N VAL A 40 4.48 3.04 4.94
CA VAL A 40 3.39 2.26 5.56
C VAL A 40 3.30 2.51 7.06
N LEU A 41 4.43 2.53 7.77
CA LEU A 41 4.44 2.80 9.22
C LEU A 41 3.99 4.23 9.55
N LEU A 42 4.40 5.23 8.77
CA LEU A 42 3.96 6.61 8.94
C LEU A 42 2.45 6.76 8.72
N LEU A 43 1.93 6.15 7.66
CA LEU A 43 0.49 6.14 7.36
C LEU A 43 -0.29 5.38 8.45
N ALA A 44 0.25 4.27 8.95
CA ALA A 44 -0.37 3.53 10.05
C ALA A 44 -0.47 4.36 11.33
N ASN A 45 0.59 5.11 11.65
CA ASN A 45 0.59 6.06 12.78
C ASN A 45 -0.41 7.20 12.56
N HIS A 46 -0.56 7.70 11.33
CA HIS A 46 -1.53 8.74 11.01
C HIS A 46 -2.98 8.25 11.15
N ILE A 47 -3.26 7.00 10.78
CA ILE A 47 -4.58 6.37 10.96
C ILE A 47 -4.88 6.19 12.45
N GLY A 48 -3.91 5.71 13.24
CA GLY A 48 -4.01 5.63 14.70
C GLY A 48 -5.07 4.65 15.25
N ASP A 49 -5.73 3.88 14.38
CA ASP A 49 -6.82 2.96 14.72
C ASP A 49 -6.44 1.51 14.38
N MET A 50 -6.30 0.68 15.41
CA MET A 50 -5.90 -0.72 15.26
C MET A 50 -6.93 -1.57 14.52
N ASP A 51 -8.23 -1.24 14.60
CA ASP A 51 -9.27 -2.00 13.90
C ASP A 51 -9.16 -1.80 12.38
N VAL A 52 -8.91 -0.55 11.96
CA VAL A 52 -8.64 -0.21 10.55
C VAL A 52 -7.37 -0.90 10.04
N LEU A 53 -6.30 -0.92 10.85
CA LEU A 53 -5.05 -1.59 10.49
C LEU A 53 -5.23 -3.11 10.37
N THR A 54 -5.95 -3.74 11.29
CA THR A 54 -6.26 -5.17 11.23
C THR A 54 -7.06 -5.53 9.98
N GLN A 55 -8.06 -4.71 9.63
CA GLN A 55 -8.82 -4.88 8.39
C GLN A 55 -7.93 -4.73 7.14
N ALA A 56 -7.01 -3.76 7.14
CA ALA A 56 -6.06 -3.54 6.05
C ALA A 56 -5.11 -4.73 5.87
N PHE A 57 -4.53 -5.26 6.96
CA PHE A 57 -3.66 -6.45 6.89
C PHE A 57 -4.39 -7.69 6.36
N ALA A 58 -5.64 -7.90 6.80
CA ALA A 58 -6.45 -9.00 6.31
C ALA A 58 -6.71 -8.89 4.80
N LYS A 59 -7.07 -7.70 4.30
CA LYS A 59 -7.29 -7.47 2.86
C LYS A 59 -6.02 -7.57 2.03
N ALA A 60 -4.90 -7.00 2.49
CA ALA A 60 -3.62 -7.10 1.80
C ALA A 60 -3.19 -8.56 1.60
N ARG A 61 -3.42 -9.42 2.61
CA ARG A 61 -3.12 -10.85 2.54
C ARG A 61 -4.11 -11.63 1.66
N LEU A 62 -5.38 -11.21 1.59
CA LEU A 62 -6.37 -11.81 0.70
C LEU A 62 -6.10 -11.49 -0.78
N GLY A 63 -5.65 -10.27 -1.12
CA GLY A 63 -5.28 -9.90 -2.49
C GLY A 63 -4.19 -10.81 -3.07
N LEU A 64 -3.17 -11.12 -2.28
CA LEU A 64 -2.11 -12.05 -2.67
C LEU A 64 -2.60 -13.48 -2.90
N ALA A 65 -3.69 -13.91 -2.24
CA ALA A 65 -4.27 -15.23 -2.45
C ALA A 65 -5.16 -15.30 -3.70
N ALA A 66 -5.64 -14.16 -4.21
CA ALA A 66 -6.48 -14.06 -5.41
C ALA A 66 -5.65 -13.88 -6.70
N GLU A 67 -4.41 -13.39 -6.58
CA GLU A 67 -3.50 -13.15 -7.71
C GLU A 67 -2.53 -14.32 -7.99
N VAL A 68 -2.82 -15.53 -7.50
CA VAL A 68 -2.16 -16.74 -8.01
C VAL A 68 -3.02 -17.32 -9.13
N PRO A 69 -2.86 -16.90 -10.41
CA PRO A 69 -3.19 -17.82 -11.48
C PRO A 69 -2.22 -18.99 -11.32
N CYS A 70 -2.75 -20.14 -10.93
CA CYS A 70 -2.12 -21.41 -11.29
C CYS A 70 -2.04 -21.41 -12.82
N GLY A 71 -0.85 -21.09 -13.33
CA GLY A 71 -0.64 -20.70 -14.71
C GLY A 71 0.66 -21.26 -15.27
N ASP A 72 1.04 -22.46 -14.84
CA ASP A 72 1.90 -23.30 -15.67
C ASP A 72 1.03 -23.96 -16.75
N VAL A 73 0.70 -23.17 -17.77
CA VAL A 73 0.52 -23.68 -19.13
C VAL A 73 1.60 -23.00 -19.98
N GLN A 74 2.79 -23.60 -19.98
CA GLN A 74 3.46 -24.07 -21.20
C GLN A 74 4.64 -24.97 -20.82
#